data_AF-A0AA88PZS7-F1
#
_entry.id   AF-A0AA88PZS7-F1
#
_cell.length_a   1.000
_cell.length_b   1.000
_cell.length_c   1.000
_cell.angle_alpha   90.00
_cell.angle_beta   90.00
_cell.angle_gamma   90.00
#
_symmetry.space_group_name_H-M   'P 1'
#
loop_
_entity.id
_entity.type
_entity.pdbx_description
1 polymer ?
#
loop_
_entity_poly.entity_id
_entity_poly.type
_entity_poly.pdbx_seq_one_letter_code
_entity_poly.pdbx_strand_id
1 'polypeptide(L)'
;MALGMISFLALCVFYSQVPQGQTGCAEVDSMTEAVAGEGFLLGCISCKRREEVPGSAIVDWHYKAAGTEEFVHIFQYEYNNPTILHEDFDGRLEWHGTMGTKDVQTGSVFIHNVTYNDTGTYICTFHRTLYLPLDEEHVVISKEVELTVVENANRELTAVISEIMMYVLIAVLQLWMIAVLIYCYRKISAENEVREARKAARSQSKLVESKDPCDGIYLE
;
A
#
# COMPACT_ATOMS: atom_id res chain seq x y z
N MET A 1 40.82 6.34 2.06
CA MET A 1 39.83 5.83 3.04
C MET A 1 39.05 6.94 3.75
N ALA A 2 39.58 8.16 3.91
CA ALA A 2 38.87 9.26 4.60
C ALA A 2 37.69 9.88 3.80
N LEU A 3 37.77 9.94 2.45
CA LEU A 3 36.71 10.57 1.63
C LEU A 3 35.37 9.79 1.63
N GLY A 4 35.42 8.45 1.67
CA GLY A 4 34.21 7.63 1.67
C GLY A 4 33.41 7.71 2.98
N MET A 5 34.10 7.97 4.10
CA MET A 5 33.48 8.08 5.43
C MET A 5 32.73 9.40 5.60
N ILE A 6 33.25 10.49 5.01
CA ILE A 6 32.60 11.82 5.00
C ILE A 6 31.34 11.78 4.12
N SER A 7 31.37 11.07 2.99
CA SER A 7 30.21 10.91 2.10
C SER A 7 29.09 10.08 2.74
N PHE A 8 29.42 9.03 3.51
CA PHE A 8 28.44 8.25 4.26
C PHE A 8 27.81 9.05 5.40
N LEU A 9 28.61 9.83 6.14
CA LEU A 9 28.12 10.72 7.20
C LEU A 9 27.19 11.81 6.65
N ALA A 10 27.52 12.40 5.49
CA ALA A 10 26.67 13.40 4.85
C ALA A 10 25.31 12.81 4.40
N LEU A 11 25.28 11.58 3.90
CA LEU A 11 24.05 10.86 3.55
C LEU A 11 23.21 10.55 4.80
N CYS A 12 23.83 10.13 5.91
CA CYS A 12 23.12 9.89 7.17
C CYS A 12 22.52 11.17 7.77
N VAL A 13 23.21 12.31 7.68
CA VAL A 13 22.68 13.60 8.16
C VAL A 13 21.47 14.04 7.32
N PHE A 14 21.49 13.83 6.00
CA PHE A 14 20.32 14.11 5.14
C PHE A 14 19.10 13.22 5.47
N TYR A 15 19.30 11.94 5.82
CA TYR A 15 18.20 11.07 6.25
C TYR A 15 17.63 11.46 7.62
N SER A 16 18.44 12.04 8.52
CA SER A 16 18.01 12.49 9.84
C SER A 16 17.26 13.83 9.86
N GLN A 17 17.25 14.55 8.72
CA GLN A 17 16.62 15.86 8.59
C GLN A 17 15.36 15.85 7.73
N VAL A 18 14.78 14.68 7.44
CA VAL A 18 13.39 14.65 6.98
C VAL A 18 12.57 15.26 8.12
N PRO A 19 11.99 16.46 7.96
CA PRO A 19 11.02 16.94 8.91
C PRO A 19 9.98 15.82 8.98
N GLN A 20 9.63 15.35 10.17
CA GLN A 20 8.38 14.60 10.33
C GLN A 20 7.33 15.45 9.63
N GLY A 21 6.96 15.04 8.41
CA GLY A 21 6.02 15.78 7.59
C GLY A 21 4.79 15.97 8.46
N GLN A 22 4.17 17.15 8.39
CA GLN A 22 2.84 17.33 8.96
C GLN A 22 1.99 16.15 8.48
N THR A 23 1.75 15.21 9.38
CA THR A 23 0.98 14.01 9.12
C THR A 23 -0.44 14.50 8.95
N GLY A 24 -0.85 14.73 7.71
CA GLY A 24 -2.23 15.04 7.41
C GLY A 24 -3.13 13.89 7.84
N CYS A 25 -4.35 14.21 8.25
CA CYS A 25 -5.35 13.20 8.53
C CYS A 25 -5.88 12.63 7.20
N ALA A 26 -5.93 11.30 7.09
CA ALA A 26 -6.56 10.59 5.97
C ALA A 26 -7.65 9.68 6.52
N GLU A 27 -8.84 9.77 5.94
CA GLU A 27 -9.94 8.87 6.27
C GLU A 27 -9.71 7.54 5.55
N VAL A 28 -9.70 6.45 6.32
CA VAL A 28 -9.58 5.07 5.84
C VAL A 28 -10.74 4.29 6.42
N ASP A 29 -11.40 3.50 5.57
CA ASP A 29 -12.52 2.65 5.99
C ASP A 29 -12.01 1.49 6.87
N SER A 30 -12.85 1.07 7.82
CA SER A 30 -12.55 -0.09 8.66
C SER A 30 -12.52 -1.38 7.84
N MET A 31 -11.81 -2.39 8.33
CA MET A 31 -12.04 -3.76 7.90
C MET A 31 -13.48 -4.18 8.25
N THR A 32 -14.02 -5.14 7.50
CA THR A 32 -15.40 -5.62 7.63
C THR A 32 -15.50 -7.09 8.03
N GLU A 33 -14.39 -7.83 8.03
CA GLU A 33 -14.35 -9.24 8.43
C GLU A 33 -13.57 -9.42 9.74
N ALA A 34 -14.21 -9.99 10.75
CA ALA A 34 -13.58 -10.37 12.02
C ALA A 34 -13.58 -11.88 12.21
N VAL A 35 -12.55 -12.40 12.87
CA VAL A 35 -12.45 -13.84 13.19
C VAL A 35 -13.07 -14.11 14.55
N ALA A 36 -13.92 -15.13 14.65
CA ALA A 36 -14.54 -15.53 15.91
C ALA A 36 -13.47 -15.93 16.97
N GLY A 37 -13.60 -15.41 18.18
CA GLY A 37 -12.69 -15.64 19.31
C GLY A 37 -11.47 -14.72 19.37
N GLU A 38 -11.18 -13.98 18.29
CA GLU A 38 -10.09 -13.01 18.23
C GLU A 38 -10.59 -11.61 18.63
N GLY A 39 -9.64 -10.69 18.85
CA GLY A 39 -9.95 -9.27 19.02
C GLY A 39 -10.02 -8.55 17.68
N PHE A 40 -10.88 -7.54 17.57
CA PHE A 40 -11.07 -6.80 16.32
C PHE A 40 -11.11 -5.29 16.58
N LEU A 41 -10.52 -4.51 15.67
CA LEU A 41 -10.52 -3.05 15.73
C LEU A 41 -11.60 -2.50 14.80
N LEU A 42 -12.64 -1.91 15.38
CA LEU A 42 -13.61 -1.09 14.64
C LEU A 42 -12.98 0.27 14.37
N GLY A 43 -12.43 0.40 13.16
CA GLY A 43 -11.77 1.61 12.68
C GLY A 43 -12.79 2.70 12.37
N CYS A 44 -12.60 3.88 12.95
CA CYS A 44 -13.41 5.04 12.57
C CYS A 44 -12.57 6.30 12.64
N ILE A 45 -12.47 7.02 11.52
CA ILE A 45 -11.66 8.23 11.37
C ILE A 45 -12.55 9.29 10.74
N SER A 46 -12.63 10.46 11.38
CA SER A 46 -13.26 11.67 10.85
C SER A 46 -12.26 12.81 10.91
N CYS A 47 -11.72 13.16 9.76
CA CYS A 47 -10.74 14.23 9.64
C CYS A 47 -11.46 15.58 9.61
N LYS A 48 -10.91 16.57 10.32
CA LYS A 48 -11.38 17.95 10.15
C LYS A 48 -10.97 18.45 8.77
N ARG A 49 -11.83 19.26 8.14
CA ARG A 49 -11.51 19.94 6.88
C ARG A 49 -10.28 20.85 7.00
N ARG A 50 -10.09 21.42 8.20
CA ARG A 50 -9.05 22.38 8.53
C ARG A 50 -8.44 21.99 9.88
N GLU A 51 -7.21 21.52 9.89
CA GLU A 51 -6.58 20.92 11.07
C GLU A 51 -6.28 21.96 12.16
N GLU A 52 -5.96 23.20 11.77
CA GLU A 52 -5.57 24.26 12.70
C GLU A 52 -6.71 24.82 13.55
N VAL A 53 -7.97 24.54 13.21
CA VAL A 53 -9.12 25.02 13.99
C VAL A 53 -9.26 24.14 15.24
N PRO A 54 -9.10 24.67 16.46
CA PRO A 54 -9.25 23.88 17.65
C PRO A 54 -10.70 23.42 17.80
N GLY A 55 -10.91 22.24 18.36
CA GLY A 55 -12.23 21.69 18.60
C GLY A 55 -12.26 20.71 19.76
N SER A 56 -13.46 20.30 20.13
CA SER A 56 -13.70 19.15 20.98
C SER A 56 -14.67 18.20 20.29
N ALA A 57 -14.56 16.90 20.57
CA ALA A 57 -15.46 15.91 20.01
C ALA A 57 -15.86 14.88 21.04
N ILE A 58 -17.12 14.47 20.96
CA ILE A 58 -17.69 13.29 21.63
C ILE A 58 -17.93 12.25 20.54
N VAL A 59 -17.59 11.00 20.81
CA VAL A 59 -17.75 9.91 19.86
C VAL A 59 -18.71 8.88 20.42
N ASP A 60 -19.82 8.69 19.72
CA ASP A 60 -20.84 7.71 20.07
C ASP A 60 -20.80 6.55 19.08
N TRP A 61 -20.92 5.33 19.58
CA TRP A 61 -21.02 4.11 18.79
C TRP A 61 -22.38 3.47 18.98
N HIS A 62 -23.06 3.24 17.87
CA HIS A 62 -24.34 2.56 17.81
C HIS A 62 -24.18 1.22 17.10
N TYR A 63 -24.91 0.21 17.55
CA TYR A 63 -24.92 -1.13 16.99
C TYR A 63 -26.34 -1.53 16.59
N LYS A 64 -26.46 -2.17 15.43
CA LYS A 64 -27.68 -2.79 14.94
C LYS A 64 -27.35 -4.22 14.54
N ALA A 65 -27.96 -5.18 15.22
CA ALA A 65 -27.78 -6.60 14.92
C ALA A 65 -28.36 -6.97 13.55
N ALA A 66 -27.76 -7.95 12.88
CA ALA A 66 -28.25 -8.45 11.60
C ALA A 66 -29.71 -8.95 11.71
N GLY A 67 -30.61 -8.36 10.92
CA GLY A 67 -32.05 -8.69 10.92
C GLY A 67 -32.92 -7.87 11.88
N THR A 68 -32.34 -6.92 12.61
CA THR A 68 -33.07 -5.93 13.42
C THR A 68 -33.07 -4.55 12.74
N GLU A 69 -34.05 -3.70 13.05
CA GLU A 69 -34.14 -2.33 12.49
C GLU A 69 -33.63 -1.26 13.47
N GLU A 70 -33.50 -1.57 14.75
CA GLU A 70 -33.18 -0.58 15.79
C GLU A 70 -31.68 -0.53 16.10
N PHE A 71 -31.16 0.70 16.23
CA PHE A 71 -29.81 0.96 16.70
C PHE A 71 -29.80 1.14 18.21
N VAL A 72 -28.84 0.49 18.87
CA VAL A 72 -28.62 0.58 20.30
C VAL A 72 -27.30 1.31 20.56
N HIS A 73 -27.30 2.24 21.52
CA HIS A 73 -26.10 2.96 21.91
C HIS A 73 -25.21 2.06 22.78
N ILE A 74 -24.04 1.68 22.27
CA ILE A 74 -23.16 0.69 22.91
C ILE A 74 -21.96 1.30 23.63
N PHE A 75 -21.45 2.44 23.15
CA PHE A 75 -20.23 3.05 23.70
C PHE A 75 -20.20 4.54 23.42
N GLN A 76 -19.78 5.32 24.41
CA GLN A 76 -19.59 6.76 24.32
C GLN A 76 -18.20 7.12 24.83
N TYR A 77 -17.48 7.94 24.07
CA TYR A 77 -16.24 8.56 24.51
C TYR A 77 -16.40 10.08 24.60
N GLU A 78 -16.31 10.57 25.83
CA GLU A 78 -16.05 11.97 26.14
C GLU A 78 -14.65 12.07 26.75
N TYR A 79 -13.92 13.18 26.55
CA TYR A 79 -12.51 13.33 26.94
C TYR A 79 -12.14 12.68 28.28
N ASN A 80 -11.27 11.66 28.23
CA ASN A 80 -10.81 10.84 29.38
C ASN A 80 -11.93 10.09 30.14
N ASN A 81 -13.08 9.89 29.53
CA ASN A 81 -14.25 9.25 30.11
C ASN A 81 -14.93 8.28 29.12
N PRO A 82 -14.29 7.13 28.79
CA PRO A 82 -14.93 6.08 28.02
C PRO A 82 -16.03 5.40 28.84
N THR A 83 -17.22 5.29 28.27
CA THR A 83 -18.40 4.68 28.92
C THR A 83 -19.00 3.62 28.02
N ILE A 84 -19.12 2.39 28.53
CA ILE A 84 -19.85 1.31 27.87
C ILE A 84 -21.31 1.39 28.34
N LEU A 85 -22.26 1.38 27.41
CA LEU A 85 -23.67 1.66 27.68
C LEU A 85 -24.58 0.44 27.52
N HIS A 86 -24.07 -0.64 26.91
CA HIS A 86 -24.83 -1.86 26.66
C HIS A 86 -24.20 -3.08 27.34
N GLU A 87 -25.04 -3.94 27.94
CA GLU A 87 -24.61 -5.09 28.73
C GLU A 87 -23.86 -6.16 27.91
N ASP A 88 -24.29 -6.43 26.67
CA ASP A 88 -23.61 -7.42 25.80
C ASP A 88 -22.16 -7.05 25.44
N PHE A 89 -21.80 -5.78 25.63
CA PHE A 89 -20.50 -5.23 25.31
C PHE A 89 -19.68 -4.87 26.57
N ASP A 90 -20.24 -5.10 27.76
CA ASP A 90 -19.60 -4.77 29.03
C ASP A 90 -18.30 -5.57 29.21
N GLY A 91 -17.24 -4.85 29.59
CA GLY A 91 -15.89 -5.41 29.72
C GLY A 91 -15.23 -5.91 28.43
N ARG A 92 -15.84 -5.71 27.25
CA ARG A 92 -15.30 -6.15 25.95
C ARG A 92 -14.85 -5.02 25.03
N LEU A 93 -15.40 -3.81 25.19
CA LEU A 93 -15.03 -2.66 24.38
C LEU A 93 -13.91 -1.84 25.05
N GLU A 94 -12.91 -1.48 24.25
CA GLU A 94 -11.77 -0.66 24.67
C GLU A 94 -11.54 0.49 23.70
N TRP A 95 -11.25 1.68 24.22
CA TRP A 95 -10.99 2.86 23.39
C TRP A 95 -9.58 2.81 22.79
N HIS A 96 -9.48 2.79 21.47
CA HIS A 96 -8.21 2.81 20.72
C HIS A 96 -8.10 4.05 19.80
N GLY A 97 -8.90 5.08 20.07
CA GLY A 97 -8.93 6.33 19.32
C GLY A 97 -7.84 7.33 19.72
N THR A 98 -8.04 8.60 19.37
CA THR A 98 -7.16 9.70 19.76
C THR A 98 -7.18 9.89 21.28
N MET A 99 -6.01 9.84 21.92
CA MET A 99 -5.83 10.02 23.37
C MET A 99 -5.16 11.35 23.69
N GLY A 100 -5.36 11.85 24.92
CA GLY A 100 -4.62 13.00 25.46
C GLY A 100 -5.04 14.37 24.92
N THR A 101 -6.09 14.42 24.10
CA THR A 101 -6.66 15.66 23.55
C THR A 101 -8.19 15.55 23.47
N LYS A 102 -8.87 16.69 23.59
CA LYS A 102 -10.33 16.80 23.37
C LYS A 102 -10.69 16.77 21.88
N ASP A 103 -9.73 17.11 21.03
CA ASP A 103 -9.90 17.17 19.58
C ASP A 103 -9.68 15.78 18.97
N VAL A 104 -10.70 14.94 19.10
CA VAL A 104 -10.67 13.56 18.62
C VAL A 104 -10.88 13.55 17.10
N GLN A 105 -9.95 12.93 16.37
CA GLN A 105 -10.07 12.67 14.93
C GLN A 105 -10.26 11.18 14.63
N THR A 106 -9.66 10.31 15.45
CA THR A 106 -9.82 8.86 15.36
C THR A 106 -10.71 8.39 16.50
N GLY A 107 -11.86 7.85 16.15
CA GLY A 107 -12.90 7.37 17.06
C GLY A 107 -12.97 5.85 17.17
N SER A 108 -11.83 5.17 17.06
CA SER A 108 -11.79 3.70 16.91
C SER A 108 -11.96 2.97 18.26
N VAL A 109 -12.70 1.87 18.25
CA VAL A 109 -12.96 1.01 19.42
C VAL A 109 -12.48 -0.40 19.11
N PHE A 110 -11.82 -1.04 20.08
CA PHE A 110 -11.41 -2.42 20.01
C PHE A 110 -12.44 -3.30 20.73
N ILE A 111 -12.88 -4.37 20.08
CA ILE A 111 -13.78 -5.38 20.65
C ILE A 111 -12.99 -6.66 20.95
N HIS A 112 -13.00 -7.06 22.22
CA HIS A 112 -12.36 -8.29 22.69
C HIS A 112 -13.29 -9.50 22.54
N ASN A 113 -12.71 -10.66 22.19
CA ASN A 113 -13.40 -11.94 22.03
C ASN A 113 -14.65 -11.83 21.15
N VAL A 114 -14.47 -11.58 19.85
CA VAL A 114 -15.58 -11.44 18.91
C VAL A 114 -16.37 -12.75 18.78
N THR A 115 -17.68 -12.66 18.72
CA THR A 115 -18.62 -13.78 18.60
C THR A 115 -19.55 -13.57 17.41
N TYR A 116 -20.21 -14.62 16.93
CA TYR A 116 -21.15 -14.50 15.80
C TYR A 116 -22.30 -13.52 16.04
N ASN A 117 -22.66 -13.28 17.30
CA ASN A 117 -23.71 -12.33 17.70
C ASN A 117 -23.31 -10.86 17.53
N ASP A 118 -22.02 -10.59 17.33
CA ASP A 118 -21.50 -9.24 17.04
C ASP A 118 -21.60 -8.91 15.54
N THR A 119 -22.14 -9.81 14.72
CA THR A 119 -22.40 -9.58 13.29
C THR A 119 -23.53 -8.57 13.11
N GLY A 120 -23.24 -7.47 12.42
CA GLY A 120 -24.23 -6.42 12.19
C GLY A 120 -23.63 -5.12 11.68
N THR A 121 -24.39 -4.06 11.81
CA THR A 121 -24.00 -2.71 11.38
C THR A 121 -23.63 -1.87 12.58
N TYR A 122 -22.44 -1.29 12.54
CA TYR A 122 -21.96 -0.33 13.53
C TYR A 122 -21.93 1.07 12.92
N ILE A 123 -22.37 2.07 13.68
CA ILE A 123 -22.30 3.47 13.30
C ILE A 123 -21.51 4.22 14.35
N CYS A 124 -20.42 4.86 13.94
CA CYS A 124 -19.72 5.83 14.76
C CYS A 124 -20.17 7.25 14.38
N THR A 125 -20.56 8.02 15.39
CA THR A 125 -21.00 9.40 15.25
C THR A 125 -20.08 10.32 16.03
N PHE A 126 -19.48 11.29 15.33
CA PHE A 126 -18.71 12.36 15.93
C PHE A 126 -19.60 13.56 16.15
N HIS A 127 -19.82 13.92 17.41
CA HIS A 127 -20.42 15.19 17.82
C HIS A 127 -19.28 16.19 18.08
N ARG A 128 -18.91 16.97 17.07
CA ARG A 128 -17.77 17.88 17.12
C ARG A 128 -18.22 19.33 17.31
N THR A 129 -17.55 20.05 18.20
CA THR A 129 -17.68 21.50 18.37
C THR A 129 -16.36 22.14 17.95
N LEU A 130 -16.40 22.95 16.89
CA LEU A 130 -15.26 23.70 16.38
C LEU A 130 -15.27 25.10 16.98
N TYR A 131 -14.14 25.51 17.54
CA TYR A 131 -13.98 26.85 18.13
C TYR A 131 -13.40 27.80 17.07
N LEU A 132 -14.27 28.43 16.26
CA LEU A 132 -13.84 29.44 15.30
C LEU A 132 -13.71 30.81 16.00
N PRO A 133 -12.95 31.77 15.43
CA PRO A 133 -12.79 33.09 16.04
C PRO A 133 -14.08 33.92 16.16
N LEU A 134 -15.10 33.62 15.34
CA LEU A 134 -16.36 34.37 15.29
C LEU A 134 -17.46 33.73 16.12
N ASP A 135 -17.65 32.41 15.98
CA ASP A 135 -18.69 31.63 16.66
C ASP A 135 -18.28 30.16 16.74
N GLU A 136 -18.93 29.40 17.62
CA GLU A 136 -18.74 27.95 17.70
C GLU A 136 -19.61 27.24 16.66
N GLU A 137 -19.05 26.26 15.96
CA GLU A 137 -19.77 25.47 14.97
C GLU A 137 -19.91 24.02 15.45
N HIS A 138 -21.14 23.54 15.54
CA HIS A 138 -21.43 22.14 15.86
C HIS A 138 -21.61 21.33 14.57
N VAL A 139 -20.82 20.29 14.42
CA VAL A 139 -20.83 19.41 13.25
C VAL A 139 -21.02 17.97 13.72
N VAL A 140 -21.98 17.28 13.11
CA VAL A 140 -22.26 15.86 13.37
C VAL A 140 -21.92 15.07 12.13
N ILE A 141 -21.02 14.08 12.26
CA ILE A 141 -20.62 13.20 11.16
C ILE A 141 -20.81 11.75 11.61
N SER A 142 -21.51 10.96 10.81
CA SER A 142 -21.67 9.53 11.04
C SER A 142 -20.94 8.73 9.96
N LYS A 143 -20.29 7.63 10.35
CA LYS A 143 -19.71 6.63 9.45
C LYS A 143 -20.25 5.26 9.81
N GLU A 144 -20.53 4.46 8.79
CA GLU A 144 -21.13 3.13 8.93
C GLU A 144 -20.07 2.06 8.62
N VAL A 145 -20.05 1.02 9.42
CA VAL A 145 -19.16 -0.15 9.28
C VAL A 145 -20.02 -1.40 9.39
N GLU A 146 -20.07 -2.19 8.33
CA GLU A 146 -20.73 -3.50 8.33
C GLU A 146 -19.73 -4.58 8.75
N LEU A 147 -19.96 -5.20 9.91
CA LEU A 147 -19.10 -6.24 10.45
C LEU A 147 -19.70 -7.63 10.20
N THR A 148 -18.93 -8.51 9.58
CA THR A 148 -19.25 -9.93 9.41
C THR A 148 -18.24 -10.78 10.17
N VAL A 149 -18.73 -11.67 11.03
CA VAL A 149 -17.87 -12.56 11.80
C VAL A 149 -17.74 -13.91 11.09
N VAL A 150 -16.50 -14.31 10.79
CA VAL A 150 -16.14 -15.52 10.05
C VAL A 150 -15.32 -16.48 10.92
N GLU A 151 -15.33 -17.77 10.58
CA GLU A 151 -14.53 -18.80 11.26
C GLU A 151 -13.02 -18.63 11.01
N ASN A 152 -12.65 -18.14 9.83
CA ASN A 152 -11.26 -18.00 9.41
C ASN A 152 -11.11 -16.77 8.52
N ALA A 153 -9.98 -16.07 8.64
CA ALA A 153 -9.73 -14.85 7.88
C ALA A 153 -9.58 -15.17 6.38
N ASN A 154 -10.39 -14.51 5.54
CA ASN A 154 -10.19 -14.58 4.10
C ASN A 154 -9.06 -13.64 3.68
N ARG A 155 -8.26 -14.07 2.70
CA ARG A 155 -7.29 -13.16 2.08
C ARG A 155 -8.05 -12.28 1.09
N GLU A 156 -7.81 -10.97 1.17
CA GLU A 156 -8.31 -9.99 0.21
C GLU A 156 -8.16 -10.49 -1.23
N LEU A 157 -9.27 -10.58 -1.96
CA LEU A 157 -9.27 -11.07 -3.34
C LEU A 157 -8.29 -10.28 -4.21
N THR A 158 -8.20 -8.97 -3.98
CA THR A 158 -7.26 -8.08 -4.66
C THR A 158 -5.80 -8.47 -4.43
N ALA A 159 -5.44 -8.89 -3.21
CA ALA A 159 -4.08 -9.33 -2.90
C ALA A 159 -3.74 -10.60 -3.66
N VAL A 160 -4.64 -11.59 -3.65
CA VAL A 160 -4.46 -12.86 -4.38
C VAL A 160 -4.35 -12.62 -5.89
N ILE A 161 -5.23 -11.78 -6.45
CA ILE A 161 -5.22 -11.46 -7.89
C ILE A 161 -3.94 -10.72 -8.29
N SER A 162 -3.51 -9.73 -7.50
CA SER A 162 -2.30 -8.95 -7.80
C SER A 162 -1.03 -9.80 -7.76
N GLU A 163 -0.95 -10.77 -6.84
CA GLU A 163 0.15 -11.74 -6.77
C GLU A 163 0.21 -12.60 -8.05
N ILE A 164 -0.92 -13.16 -8.47
CA ILE A 164 -0.99 -13.98 -9.70
C ILE A 164 -0.64 -13.13 -10.94
N MET A 165 -1.22 -11.93 -11.04
CA MET A 165 -0.97 -11.03 -12.17
C MET A 165 0.49 -10.61 -12.28
N MET A 166 1.17 -10.39 -11.15
CA MET A 166 2.61 -10.11 -11.11
C MET A 166 3.41 -11.25 -11.76
N TYR A 167 3.16 -12.50 -11.36
CA TYR A 167 3.87 -13.65 -11.93
C TYR A 167 3.61 -13.85 -13.43
N VAL A 168 2.36 -13.65 -13.87
CA VAL A 168 2.01 -13.73 -15.30
C VAL A 168 2.75 -12.69 -16.11
N LEU A 169 2.77 -11.42 -15.66
CA LEU A 169 3.49 -10.35 -16.34
C LEU A 169 4.99 -10.63 -16.42
N ILE A 170 5.60 -11.09 -15.33
CA ILE A 170 7.02 -11.47 -15.30
C ILE A 170 7.31 -12.57 -16.32
N ALA A 171 6.50 -13.64 -16.34
CA ALA A 171 6.70 -14.76 -17.25
C ALA A 171 6.58 -14.34 -18.73
N VAL A 172 5.57 -13.54 -19.07
CA VAL A 172 5.36 -13.04 -20.44
C VAL A 172 6.52 -12.15 -20.89
N LEU A 173 6.94 -11.21 -20.05
CA LEU A 173 8.08 -10.33 -20.36
C LEU A 173 9.38 -11.12 -20.50
N GLN A 174 9.60 -12.14 -19.65
CA GLN A 174 10.77 -12.99 -19.73
C GLN A 174 10.79 -13.82 -21.03
N LEU A 175 9.66 -14.43 -21.40
CA LEU A 175 9.53 -15.16 -22.66
C LEU A 175 9.71 -14.26 -23.88
N TRP A 176 9.19 -13.02 -23.83
CA TRP A 176 9.41 -12.02 -24.88
C TRP A 176 10.90 -11.70 -25.05
N MET A 177 11.60 -11.42 -23.95
CA MET A 177 13.04 -11.13 -23.98
C MET A 177 13.84 -12.33 -24.50
N ILE A 178 13.51 -13.55 -24.09
CA ILE A 178 14.14 -14.77 -24.60
C ILE A 178 13.89 -14.93 -26.11
N ALA A 179 12.67 -14.69 -26.59
CA ALA A 179 12.33 -14.77 -28.00
C ALA A 179 13.14 -13.75 -28.83
N VAL A 180 13.27 -12.52 -28.36
CA VAL A 180 14.11 -11.48 -29.00
C VAL A 180 15.58 -11.87 -28.98
N LEU A 181 16.10 -12.40 -27.86
CA LEU A 181 17.48 -12.88 -27.78
C LEU A 181 17.75 -14.01 -28.77
N ILE A 182 16.87 -15.01 -28.87
CA ILE A 182 17.01 -16.11 -29.84
C ILE A 182 16.93 -15.57 -31.27
N TYR A 183 15.99 -14.68 -31.55
CA TYR A 183 15.84 -14.06 -32.88
C TYR A 183 17.11 -13.29 -33.28
N CYS A 184 17.61 -12.42 -32.41
CA CYS A 184 18.84 -11.66 -32.63
C CYS A 184 20.05 -12.58 -32.75
N TYR A 185 20.17 -13.59 -31.90
CA TYR A 185 21.26 -14.57 -31.95
C TYR A 185 21.29 -15.30 -33.30
N ARG A 186 20.15 -15.83 -33.75
CA ARG A 186 20.06 -16.51 -35.05
C ARG A 186 20.40 -15.58 -36.21
N LYS A 187 19.89 -14.34 -36.17
CA LYS A 187 20.17 -13.35 -37.21
C LYS A 187 21.66 -12.99 -37.27
N ILE A 188 22.27 -12.68 -36.12
CA ILE A 188 23.70 -12.33 -36.04
C ILE A 188 24.58 -13.51 -36.44
N SER A 189 24.24 -14.73 -36.01
CA SER A 189 24.98 -15.93 -36.39
C SER A 189 25.02 -16.10 -37.91
N ALA A 190 23.87 -15.93 -38.59
CA ALA A 190 23.80 -16.01 -40.05
C ALA A 190 24.63 -14.91 -40.74
N GLU A 191 24.61 -13.67 -40.23
CA GLU A 191 25.45 -12.59 -40.77
C GLU A 191 26.95 -12.83 -40.50
N ASN A 192 27.30 -13.47 -39.38
CA ASN A 192 28.68 -13.75 -39.01
C ASN A 192 29.30 -14.82 -39.91
N GLU A 193 28.58 -15.91 -40.20
CA GLU A 193 29.03 -16.95 -41.14
C GLU A 193 29.33 -16.36 -42.53
N VAL A 194 28.46 -15.48 -43.04
CA VAL A 194 28.66 -14.77 -44.31
C VAL A 194 29.90 -13.86 -44.25
N ARG A 195 30.14 -13.20 -43.12
CA ARG A 195 31.31 -12.34 -42.92
C ARG A 195 32.61 -13.15 -42.89
N GLU A 196 32.61 -14.32 -42.26
CA GLU A 196 33.76 -15.23 -42.23
C GLU A 196 34.06 -15.79 -43.63
N ALA A 197 33.04 -16.21 -44.38
CA ALA A 197 33.20 -16.64 -45.77
C ALA A 197 33.80 -15.53 -46.67
N ARG A 198 33.35 -14.28 -46.52
CA ARG A 198 33.93 -13.12 -47.25
C ARG A 198 35.39 -12.86 -46.85
N LYS A 199 35.76 -13.02 -45.58
CA LYS A 199 37.14 -12.89 -45.12
C LYS A 199 38.03 -13.99 -45.72
N ALA A 200 37.55 -15.23 -45.79
CA ALA A 200 38.27 -16.35 -46.41
C ALA A 200 38.45 -16.17 -47.93
N ALA A 201 37.45 -15.65 -48.65
CA ALA A 201 37.58 -15.35 -50.07
C ALA A 201 38.63 -14.24 -50.35
N ARG A 202 38.66 -13.19 -49.50
CA ARG A 202 39.66 -12.10 -49.62
C ARG A 202 41.09 -12.54 -49.29
N SER A 203 41.29 -13.49 -48.39
CA SER A 203 42.64 -14.01 -48.12
C SER A 203 43.14 -14.89 -49.27
N GLN A 204 42.27 -15.69 -49.89
CA GLN A 204 42.62 -16.46 -51.08
C GLN A 204 42.95 -15.56 -52.28
N SER A 205 42.17 -14.52 -52.55
CA SER A 205 42.44 -13.61 -53.68
C SER A 205 43.80 -12.92 -53.55
N LYS A 206 44.16 -12.45 -52.35
CA LYS A 206 45.49 -11.87 -52.08
C LYS A 206 46.63 -12.89 -52.27
N LEU A 207 46.40 -14.16 -51.94
CA LEU A 207 47.39 -15.21 -52.14
C LEU A 207 47.60 -15.54 -53.61
N VAL A 208 46.55 -15.48 -54.43
CA VAL A 208 46.61 -15.70 -55.89
C VAL A 208 47.29 -14.51 -56.57
N GLU A 209 46.94 -13.28 -56.23
CA GLU A 209 47.58 -12.06 -56.76
C GLU A 209 49.07 -11.98 -56.38
N SER A 210 49.45 -12.49 -55.21
CA SER A 210 50.87 -12.63 -54.82
C SER A 210 51.62 -13.75 -55.56
N LYS A 211 50.92 -14.64 -56.27
CA LYS A 211 51.48 -15.82 -56.94
C LYS A 211 51.47 -15.68 -58.47
N ASP A 212 50.86 -14.64 -59.04
CA ASP A 212 51.03 -14.30 -60.45
C ASP A 212 52.51 -13.93 -60.72
N PRO A 213 53.16 -14.52 -61.75
CA PRO A 213 54.59 -14.32 -61.97
C PRO A 213 54.88 -12.89 -62.43
N CYS A 214 55.71 -12.17 -61.67
CA CYS A 214 56.60 -11.17 -62.26
C CYS A 214 57.60 -11.91 -63.16
N ASP A 215 57.21 -12.23 -64.39
CA ASP A 215 58.16 -12.60 -65.43
C ASP A 215 57.71 -12.04 -66.78
N GLY A 216 58.53 -11.13 -67.29
CA GLY A 216 58.31 -10.36 -68.50
C GLY A 216 59.55 -9.55 -68.82
N ILE A 217 60.70 -10.21 -68.86
CA ILE A 217 61.91 -9.72 -69.52
C ILE A 217 61.60 -9.56 -71.01
N TYR A 218 61.83 -8.36 -71.55
CA TYR A 218 62.18 -8.21 -72.96
C TYR A 218 63.64 -7.76 -73.05
N LEU A 219 64.45 -8.62 -73.68
CA LEU A 219 65.74 -8.31 -74.27
C LEU A 219 65.51 -7.74 -75.67
N GLU A 220 66.03 -6.54 -75.91
CA GLU A 220 66.68 -5.96 -77.11
C GLU A 220 66.46 -4.44 -77.17
#